data_AF-A0A2A4X6A4-F1
#
_entry.id   AF-A0A2A4X6A4-F1
#
_cell.length_a   1.000
_cell.length_b   1.000
_cell.length_c   1.000
_cell.angle_alpha   90.00
_cell.angle_beta   90.00
_cell.angle_gamma   90.00
#
_symmetry.space_group_name_H-M   'P 1'
#
loop_
_entity.id
_entity.type
_entity.pdbx_description
1 polymer ?
#
loop_
_entity_poly.entity_id
_entity_poly.type
_entity_poly.pdbx_seq_one_letter_code
_entity_poly.pdbx_strand_id
1 'polypeptide(L)'
;MGISAMRSLIRLVFIVGVISVLGGCASSSIFTSYPMQIQPIKMQIQAKQYTAAQTTLEKHRNDADKILYMMERGRTSQLANDRKSSIEDFKQVIEAMEANEDKAIISLTDAAAQGSALLTNDNAIPYAGEAYERVFVHQYQAMNYLFSNNLEAARVEVKRAGIEQRVALNAHEDELADAEEKSRENADKNKSFSDAFAAMDAVAGKVKNSFQNAYTFYVSGVIYEMLDKPNDAYIDYKKALEIFPDNVYVQKDVLRLAKQLGMRQDYDLYKKRYPVEVVTPGVNEGEVVLFFEHGYAPIKTEVSVPIFVDNKAQKVAFPIYAMTWIEPTTLRVSVAGGASMGETSPIVYVQSMAVKALQEKLPAMLARQILRLVAKQEMAKTAGKAGGPLAQLGANIFNILSENADRRNWLTLPNDAQILRVSLPEGEHHLILNNGKAKGSITVKVVPGKKTVVRVVATEKTLHTDAVVM
;
A
#
# COMPACT_ATOMS: atom_id res chain seq x y z
N MET A 1 61.16 -6.88 21.26
CA MET A 1 59.79 -6.44 21.63
C MET A 1 59.33 -7.25 22.83
N GLY A 2 58.98 -6.59 23.94
CA GLY A 2 58.49 -7.28 25.14
C GLY A 2 57.14 -7.96 24.88
N ILE A 3 56.89 -9.07 25.58
CA ILE A 3 55.66 -9.89 25.48
C ILE A 3 54.39 -9.03 25.64
N SER A 4 54.47 -7.93 26.39
CA SER A 4 53.42 -6.91 26.55
C SER A 4 53.07 -6.19 25.24
N ALA A 5 54.08 -5.71 24.50
CA ALA A 5 53.88 -5.00 23.23
C ALA A 5 53.27 -5.92 22.15
N MET A 6 53.65 -7.20 22.15
CA MET A 6 53.11 -8.20 21.23
C MET A 6 51.64 -8.52 21.53
N ARG A 7 51.25 -8.60 22.81
CA ARG A 7 49.84 -8.78 23.21
C ARG A 7 48.97 -7.56 22.89
N SER A 8 49.51 -6.34 23.01
CA SER A 8 48.82 -5.11 22.62
C SER A 8 48.59 -5.03 21.11
N LEU A 9 49.59 -5.43 20.31
CA LEU A 9 49.50 -5.46 18.86
C LEU A 9 48.48 -6.51 18.38
N ILE A 10 48.48 -7.70 19.00
CA ILE A 10 47.50 -8.77 18.69
C ILE A 10 46.08 -8.32 19.04
N ARG A 11 45.85 -7.65 20.18
CA ARG A 11 44.53 -7.09 20.52
C ARG A 11 44.08 -6.01 19.54
N LEU A 12 44.98 -5.13 19.11
CA LEU A 12 44.67 -4.08 18.13
C LEU A 12 44.30 -4.69 16.77
N VAL A 13 45.04 -5.70 16.31
CA VAL A 13 44.77 -6.42 15.06
C VAL A 13 43.46 -7.22 15.16
N PHE A 14 43.13 -7.79 16.32
CA PHE A 14 41.84 -8.48 16.52
C PHE A 14 40.66 -7.50 16.51
N ILE A 15 40.79 -6.32 17.14
CA ILE A 15 39.74 -5.28 17.14
C ILE A 15 39.55 -4.71 15.73
N VAL A 16 40.65 -4.39 15.02
CA VAL A 16 40.58 -3.91 13.63
C VAL A 16 40.06 -4.99 12.70
N GLY A 17 40.41 -6.26 12.92
CA GLY A 17 39.89 -7.41 12.17
C GLY A 17 38.38 -7.61 12.37
N VAL A 18 37.88 -7.50 13.62
CA VAL A 18 36.44 -7.60 13.93
C VAL A 18 35.66 -6.43 13.31
N ILE A 19 36.21 -5.21 13.32
CA ILE A 19 35.61 -4.03 12.64
C ILE A 19 35.59 -4.22 11.12
N SER A 20 36.61 -4.86 10.55
CA SER A 20 36.72 -5.09 9.10
C SER A 20 35.77 -6.19 8.60
N VAL A 21 35.57 -7.25 9.40
CA VAL A 21 34.65 -8.36 9.04
C VAL A 21 33.18 -7.95 9.22
N LEU A 22 32.87 -7.03 10.15
CA LEU A 22 31.53 -6.44 10.28
C LEU A 22 31.18 -5.42 9.18
N GLY A 23 32.17 -4.89 8.45
CA GLY A 23 31.97 -3.91 7.38
C GLY A 23 31.62 -4.48 6.00
N GLY A 24 31.86 -5.78 5.77
CA GLY A 24 31.81 -6.39 4.43
C GLY A 24 30.43 -6.77 3.91
N CYS A 25 29.51 -7.19 4.79
CA CYS A 25 28.17 -7.65 4.40
C CYS A 25 27.04 -6.70 4.86
N ALA A 26 27.33 -5.73 5.73
CA ALA A 26 26.34 -4.77 6.22
C ALA A 26 26.35 -3.43 5.46
N SER A 27 27.44 -3.10 4.74
CA SER A 27 27.62 -1.76 4.18
C SER A 27 26.71 -1.43 2.99
N SER A 28 26.32 -2.38 2.14
CA SER A 28 25.46 -2.08 0.99
C SER A 28 24.00 -1.77 1.37
N SER A 29 23.49 -2.42 2.42
CA SER A 29 22.11 -2.26 2.91
C SER A 29 21.93 -1.00 3.78
N ILE A 30 22.97 -0.59 4.52
CA ILE A 30 22.92 0.59 5.39
C ILE A 30 22.89 1.92 4.60
N PHE A 31 23.45 1.98 3.38
CA PHE A 31 23.53 3.23 2.60
C PHE A 31 22.45 3.40 1.52
N THR A 32 21.67 2.36 1.19
CA THR A 32 20.65 2.44 0.12
C THR A 32 19.25 2.20 0.65
N SER A 33 18.50 3.29 0.83
CA SER A 33 17.11 3.21 1.30
C SER A 33 16.21 2.44 0.33
N TYR A 34 15.18 1.78 0.86
CA TYR A 34 14.22 1.02 0.04
C TYR A 34 13.65 1.82 -1.16
N PRO A 35 13.21 3.09 -1.03
CA PRO A 35 12.76 3.87 -2.19
C PRO A 35 13.82 4.03 -3.30
N MET A 36 15.11 4.14 -2.94
CA MET A 36 16.19 4.21 -3.93
C MET A 36 16.39 2.88 -4.67
N GLN A 37 16.13 1.76 -4.02
CA GLN A 37 16.23 0.43 -4.63
C GLN A 37 15.08 0.16 -5.62
N ILE A 38 13.88 0.71 -5.36
CA ILE A 38 12.72 0.55 -6.25
C ILE A 38 12.72 1.56 -7.41
N GLN A 39 13.45 2.67 -7.32
CA GLN A 39 13.47 3.67 -8.38
C GLN A 39 13.88 3.11 -9.77
N PRO A 40 14.95 2.28 -9.91
CA PRO A 40 15.26 1.63 -11.18
C PRO A 40 14.15 0.70 -11.68
N ILE A 41 13.45 0.01 -10.78
CA ILE A 41 12.32 -0.88 -11.11
C ILE A 41 11.18 -0.07 -11.75
N LYS A 42 10.82 1.09 -11.18
CA LYS A 42 9.81 1.99 -11.74
C LYS A 42 10.19 2.46 -13.15
N MET A 43 11.46 2.80 -13.36
CA MET A 43 11.98 3.19 -14.69
C MET A 43 11.91 2.03 -15.69
N GLN A 44 12.26 0.82 -15.28
CA GLN A 44 12.14 -0.38 -16.12
C GLN A 44 10.68 -0.68 -16.50
N ILE A 45 9.73 -0.56 -15.55
CA ILE A 45 8.29 -0.71 -15.83
C ILE A 45 7.82 0.36 -16.84
N GLN A 46 8.21 1.62 -16.66
CA GLN A 46 7.89 2.70 -17.61
C GLN A 46 8.44 2.41 -19.01
N ALA A 47 9.63 1.84 -19.10
CA ALA A 47 10.25 1.41 -20.35
C ALA A 47 9.72 0.06 -20.89
N LYS A 48 8.73 -0.55 -20.24
CA LYS A 48 8.20 -1.91 -20.53
C LYS A 48 9.27 -3.01 -20.48
N GLN A 49 10.36 -2.78 -19.75
CA GLN A 49 11.43 -3.75 -19.50
C GLN A 49 11.07 -4.66 -18.31
N TYR A 50 9.89 -5.28 -18.34
CA TYR A 50 9.35 -6.02 -17.19
C TYR A 50 10.26 -7.16 -16.73
N THR A 51 10.85 -7.91 -17.66
CA THR A 51 11.76 -9.03 -17.32
C THR A 51 12.98 -8.58 -16.52
N ALA A 52 13.52 -7.39 -16.82
CA ALA A 52 14.64 -6.83 -16.06
C ALA A 52 14.22 -6.44 -14.63
N ALA A 53 13.03 -5.84 -14.48
CA ALA A 53 12.43 -5.53 -13.20
C ALA A 53 12.16 -6.79 -12.38
N GLN A 54 11.52 -7.79 -12.99
CA GLN A 54 11.23 -9.09 -12.38
C GLN A 54 12.49 -9.80 -11.89
N THR A 55 13.54 -9.84 -12.72
CA THR A 55 14.84 -10.47 -12.38
C THR A 55 15.51 -9.77 -11.20
N THR A 56 15.37 -8.46 -11.10
CA THR A 56 15.94 -7.69 -9.98
C THR A 56 15.19 -7.99 -8.69
N LEU A 57 13.85 -7.97 -8.72
CA LEU A 57 13.01 -8.24 -7.56
C LEU A 57 13.09 -9.70 -7.08
N GLU A 58 13.29 -10.66 -7.99
CA GLU A 58 13.46 -12.09 -7.69
C GLU A 58 14.61 -12.39 -6.74
N LYS A 59 15.68 -11.60 -6.77
CA LYS A 59 16.83 -11.78 -5.88
C LYS A 59 16.45 -11.70 -4.40
N HIS A 60 15.36 -11.01 -4.07
CA HIS A 60 14.89 -10.77 -2.71
C HIS A 60 13.77 -11.72 -2.26
N ARG A 61 13.43 -12.75 -3.05
CA ARG A 61 12.34 -13.69 -2.71
C ARG A 61 12.53 -14.37 -1.35
N ASN A 62 13.78 -14.63 -0.97
CA ASN A 62 14.11 -15.35 0.25
C ASN A 62 14.65 -14.43 1.37
N ASP A 63 14.64 -13.12 1.16
CA ASP A 63 15.14 -12.14 2.12
C ASP A 63 14.12 -11.89 3.25
N ALA A 64 14.56 -11.20 4.30
CA ALA A 64 13.69 -10.79 5.41
C ALA A 64 12.52 -9.90 4.96
N ASP A 65 12.73 -9.09 3.92
CA ASP A 65 11.73 -8.20 3.33
C ASP A 65 10.95 -8.82 2.16
N LYS A 66 10.97 -10.15 2.01
CA LYS A 66 10.35 -10.86 0.88
C LYS A 66 8.90 -10.45 0.58
N ILE A 67 8.09 -10.19 1.61
CA ILE A 67 6.69 -9.76 1.43
C ILE A 67 6.65 -8.52 0.53
N LEU A 68 7.45 -7.53 0.86
CA LEU A 68 7.50 -6.26 0.14
C LEU A 68 8.00 -6.43 -1.29
N TYR A 69 9.13 -7.14 -1.49
CA TYR A 69 9.68 -7.34 -2.84
C TYR A 69 8.80 -8.23 -3.73
N MET A 70 8.10 -9.22 -3.16
CA MET A 70 7.17 -10.06 -3.90
C MET A 70 5.85 -9.34 -4.21
N MET A 71 5.41 -8.39 -3.37
CA MET A 71 4.31 -7.47 -3.74
C MET A 71 4.70 -6.62 -4.96
N GLU A 72 5.90 -6.04 -4.97
CA GLU A 72 6.42 -5.29 -6.12
C GLU A 72 6.49 -6.16 -7.38
N ARG A 73 6.93 -7.41 -7.25
CA ARG A 73 7.09 -8.31 -8.40
C ARG A 73 5.78 -8.87 -8.92
N GLY A 74 4.86 -9.21 -8.03
CA GLY A 74 3.50 -9.61 -8.40
C GLY A 74 2.83 -8.52 -9.22
N ARG A 75 2.92 -7.27 -8.76
CA ARG A 75 2.41 -6.13 -9.52
C ARG A 75 3.14 -5.91 -10.84
N THR A 76 4.46 -6.00 -10.86
CA THR A 76 5.26 -5.89 -12.10
C THR A 76 4.84 -6.93 -13.13
N SER A 77 4.66 -8.18 -12.70
CA SER A 77 4.21 -9.29 -13.56
C SER A 77 2.78 -9.08 -14.05
N GLN A 78 1.90 -8.57 -13.18
CA GLN A 78 0.55 -8.20 -13.56
C GLN A 78 0.53 -7.13 -14.66
N LEU A 79 1.36 -6.09 -14.56
CA LEU A 79 1.51 -5.03 -15.57
C LEU A 79 2.10 -5.55 -16.89
N ALA A 80 2.93 -6.59 -16.82
CA ALA A 80 3.45 -7.30 -17.99
C ALA A 80 2.43 -8.25 -18.64
N ASN A 81 1.21 -8.36 -18.08
CA ASN A 81 0.21 -9.38 -18.40
C ASN A 81 0.71 -10.83 -18.20
N ASP A 82 1.79 -11.03 -17.44
CA ASP A 82 2.28 -12.32 -16.96
C ASP A 82 1.52 -12.73 -15.70
N ARG A 83 0.30 -13.20 -15.94
CA ARG A 83 -0.66 -13.58 -14.89
C ARG A 83 -0.16 -14.75 -14.06
N LYS A 84 0.57 -15.69 -14.66
CA LYS A 84 1.05 -16.89 -13.96
C LYS A 84 2.04 -16.50 -12.86
N SER A 85 3.06 -15.71 -13.21
CA SER A 85 4.04 -15.24 -12.22
C SER A 85 3.37 -14.34 -11.18
N SER A 86 2.48 -13.43 -11.62
CA SER A 86 1.73 -12.57 -10.70
C SER A 86 0.91 -13.34 -9.66
N ILE A 87 0.19 -14.39 -10.09
CA ILE A 87 -0.61 -15.24 -9.19
C ILE A 87 0.25 -15.94 -8.16
N GLU A 88 1.39 -16.49 -8.59
CA GLU A 88 2.32 -17.21 -7.73
C GLU A 88 3.01 -16.29 -6.71
N ASP A 89 3.29 -15.05 -7.10
CA ASP A 89 3.93 -14.06 -6.24
C ASP A 89 2.98 -13.59 -5.14
N PHE A 90 1.75 -13.21 -5.51
CA PHE A 90 0.76 -12.79 -4.52
C PHE A 90 0.32 -13.94 -3.62
N LYS A 91 0.28 -15.18 -4.12
CA LYS A 91 0.04 -16.35 -3.27
C LYS A 91 1.11 -16.46 -2.17
N GLN A 92 2.39 -16.34 -2.52
CA GLN A 92 3.48 -16.36 -1.53
C GLN A 92 3.43 -15.18 -0.56
N VAL A 93 3.01 -14.00 -1.04
CA VAL A 93 2.79 -12.83 -0.17
C VAL A 93 1.69 -13.11 0.85
N ILE A 94 0.54 -13.62 0.40
CA ILE A 94 -0.59 -13.95 1.27
C ILE A 94 -0.18 -14.98 2.32
N GLU A 95 0.46 -16.09 1.91
CA GLU A 95 0.96 -17.13 2.83
C GLU A 95 1.97 -16.57 3.86
N ALA A 96 2.82 -15.63 3.45
CA ALA A 96 3.78 -15.00 4.34
C ALA A 96 3.13 -13.99 5.31
N MET A 97 2.08 -13.29 4.89
CA MET A 97 1.29 -12.39 5.74
C MET A 97 0.54 -13.18 6.81
N GLU A 98 -0.16 -14.24 6.42
CA GLU A 98 -0.88 -15.15 7.33
C GLU A 98 0.09 -15.76 8.36
N ALA A 99 1.27 -16.25 7.91
CA ALA A 99 2.28 -16.79 8.82
C ALA A 99 2.88 -15.76 9.79
N ASN A 100 2.89 -14.47 9.43
CA ASN A 100 3.34 -13.40 10.33
C ASN A 100 2.28 -13.06 11.38
N GLU A 101 0.99 -13.09 11.02
CA GLU A 101 -0.12 -12.89 11.95
C GLU A 101 -0.17 -13.99 13.02
N ASP A 102 -0.07 -15.24 12.60
CA ASP A 102 -0.04 -16.39 13.53
C ASP A 102 1.10 -16.26 14.54
N LYS A 103 2.29 -15.84 14.08
CA LYS A 103 3.45 -15.59 14.95
C LYS A 103 3.24 -14.41 15.90
N ALA A 104 2.60 -13.34 15.44
CA ALA A 104 2.32 -12.17 16.27
C ALA A 104 1.41 -12.53 17.45
N ILE A 105 0.35 -13.31 17.19
CA ILE A 105 -0.56 -13.83 18.22
C ILE A 105 0.19 -14.70 19.24
N ILE A 106 1.04 -15.62 18.79
CA ILE A 106 1.84 -16.48 19.68
C ILE A 106 2.86 -15.64 20.49
N SER A 107 3.45 -14.61 19.91
CA SER A 107 4.44 -13.76 20.59
C SER A 107 3.83 -12.86 21.67
N LEU A 108 2.54 -12.51 21.58
CA LEU A 108 1.82 -11.78 22.64
C LEU A 108 1.65 -12.63 23.90
N THR A 109 1.63 -13.96 23.76
CA THR A 109 1.60 -14.90 24.89
C THR A 109 2.98 -15.20 25.48
N ASP A 110 4.07 -14.95 24.73
CA ASP A 110 5.45 -15.17 25.17
C ASP A 110 6.16 -13.84 25.50
N ALA A 111 6.28 -13.53 26.79
CA ALA A 111 6.86 -12.27 27.31
C ALA A 111 8.32 -11.94 26.91
N ALA A 112 9.00 -12.79 26.11
CA ALA A 112 10.41 -12.67 25.76
C ALA A 112 10.70 -12.00 24.38
N ALA A 113 9.73 -11.88 23.49
CA ALA A 113 9.98 -11.53 22.07
C ALA A 113 10.24 -10.03 21.79
N GLN A 114 9.84 -9.11 22.68
CA GLN A 114 9.90 -7.67 22.39
C GLN A 114 11.27 -7.02 22.67
N GLY A 115 12.23 -7.75 23.25
CA GLY A 115 13.49 -7.17 23.75
C GLY A 115 14.53 -6.79 22.69
N SER A 116 14.57 -7.45 21.52
CA SER A 116 15.68 -7.29 20.55
C SER A 116 15.50 -6.11 19.59
N ALA A 117 14.29 -5.85 19.09
CA ALA A 117 13.99 -4.76 18.15
C ALA A 117 13.97 -3.36 18.79
N LEU A 118 13.75 -3.29 20.11
CA LEU A 118 13.87 -2.04 20.86
C LEU A 118 15.31 -1.50 20.83
N LEU A 119 16.31 -2.37 20.66
CA LEU A 119 17.72 -2.03 20.83
C LEU A 119 18.45 -1.69 19.52
N THR A 120 17.93 -2.11 18.37
CA THR A 120 18.62 -2.01 17.08
C THR A 120 18.02 -0.90 16.19
N ASN A 121 16.98 -1.19 15.41
CA ASN A 121 16.35 -0.27 14.45
C ASN A 121 14.95 -0.77 14.07
N ASP A 122 14.01 0.12 13.71
CA ASP A 122 12.67 -0.29 13.22
C ASP A 122 12.72 -1.07 11.90
N ASN A 123 13.73 -0.85 11.05
CA ASN A 123 13.99 -1.67 9.86
C ASN A 123 14.33 -3.14 10.19
N ALA A 124 14.70 -3.46 11.44
CA ALA A 124 14.93 -4.83 11.87
C ALA A 124 13.61 -5.60 12.11
N ILE A 125 12.47 -4.90 12.19
CA ILE A 125 11.15 -5.53 12.27
C ILE A 125 10.76 -6.00 10.86
N PRO A 126 10.38 -7.27 10.67
CA PRO A 126 9.92 -7.78 9.38
C PRO A 126 8.74 -6.97 8.84
N TYR A 127 8.76 -6.68 7.54
CA TYR A 127 7.69 -5.95 6.89
C TYR A 127 6.40 -6.79 6.81
N ALA A 128 5.33 -6.33 7.45
CA ALA A 128 4.05 -7.05 7.52
C ALA A 128 3.00 -6.60 6.48
N GLY A 129 3.26 -5.51 5.75
CA GLY A 129 2.28 -4.83 4.89
C GLY A 129 1.34 -3.92 5.67
N GLU A 130 1.04 -2.76 5.11
CA GLU A 130 0.00 -1.87 5.64
C GLU A 130 -1.41 -2.41 5.33
N ALA A 131 -2.42 -2.03 6.12
CA ALA A 131 -3.78 -2.56 5.95
C ALA A 131 -4.33 -2.33 4.53
N TYR A 132 -4.20 -1.13 3.94
CA TYR A 132 -4.59 -0.93 2.53
C TYR A 132 -3.80 -1.79 1.56
N GLU A 133 -2.52 -2.04 1.82
CA GLU A 133 -1.67 -2.81 0.92
C GLU A 133 -2.12 -4.27 0.88
N ARG A 134 -2.49 -4.83 2.03
CA ARG A 134 -3.05 -6.19 2.14
C ARG A 134 -4.37 -6.31 1.40
N VAL A 135 -5.23 -5.30 1.50
CA VAL A 135 -6.47 -5.20 0.69
C VAL A 135 -6.14 -5.19 -0.80
N PHE A 136 -5.13 -4.43 -1.23
CA PHE A 136 -4.66 -4.41 -2.62
C PHE A 136 -4.04 -5.75 -3.07
N VAL A 137 -3.35 -6.49 -2.20
CA VAL A 137 -2.82 -7.83 -2.52
C VAL A 137 -3.97 -8.74 -2.96
N HIS A 138 -5.02 -8.84 -2.15
CA HIS A 138 -6.19 -9.65 -2.49
C HIS A 138 -6.93 -9.11 -3.72
N GLN A 139 -7.08 -7.78 -3.86
CA GLN A 139 -7.71 -7.20 -5.04
C GLN A 139 -6.94 -7.54 -6.32
N TYR A 140 -5.60 -7.40 -6.32
CA TYR A 140 -4.80 -7.73 -7.48
C TYR A 140 -4.78 -9.21 -7.78
N GLN A 141 -4.84 -10.07 -6.76
CA GLN A 141 -5.02 -11.49 -6.96
C GLN A 141 -6.38 -11.82 -7.58
N ALA A 142 -7.46 -11.16 -7.12
CA ALA A 142 -8.78 -11.29 -7.73
C ALA A 142 -8.78 -10.84 -9.19
N MET A 143 -8.12 -9.73 -9.51
CA MET A 143 -7.96 -9.26 -10.87
C MET A 143 -7.15 -10.25 -11.71
N ASN A 144 -6.08 -10.85 -11.18
CA ASN A 144 -5.34 -11.88 -11.92
C ASN A 144 -6.26 -13.05 -12.30
N TYR A 145 -7.08 -13.53 -11.37
CA TYR A 145 -8.04 -14.59 -11.64
C TYR A 145 -9.14 -14.17 -12.62
N LEU A 146 -9.68 -12.95 -12.51
CA LEU A 146 -10.64 -12.37 -13.45
C LEU A 146 -10.07 -12.36 -14.88
N PHE A 147 -8.88 -11.79 -15.07
CA PHE A 147 -8.21 -11.72 -16.36
C PHE A 147 -7.64 -13.09 -16.83
N SER A 148 -7.70 -14.12 -15.99
CA SER A 148 -7.47 -15.53 -16.33
C SER A 148 -8.77 -16.31 -16.53
N ASN A 149 -9.92 -15.63 -16.64
CA ASN A 149 -11.24 -16.25 -16.86
C ASN A 149 -11.66 -17.20 -15.72
N ASN A 150 -11.17 -16.98 -14.50
CA ASN A 150 -11.45 -17.78 -13.30
C ASN A 150 -12.22 -16.94 -12.26
N LEU A 151 -13.51 -16.71 -12.53
CA LEU A 151 -14.36 -15.88 -11.67
C LEU A 151 -14.58 -16.46 -10.27
N GLU A 152 -14.56 -17.78 -10.11
CA GLU A 152 -14.73 -18.39 -8.79
C GLU A 152 -13.52 -18.13 -7.88
N ALA A 153 -12.30 -18.24 -8.40
CA ALA A 153 -11.10 -17.84 -7.66
C ALA A 153 -11.08 -16.33 -7.40
N ALA A 154 -11.50 -15.52 -8.39
CA ALA A 154 -11.62 -14.08 -8.22
C ALA A 154 -12.60 -13.72 -7.08
N ARG A 155 -13.73 -14.43 -6.99
CA ARG A 155 -14.73 -14.27 -5.93
C ARG A 155 -14.16 -14.57 -4.54
N VAL A 156 -13.34 -15.63 -4.42
CA VAL A 156 -12.69 -15.97 -3.14
C VAL A 156 -11.79 -14.82 -2.69
N GLU A 157 -11.01 -14.25 -3.60
CA GLU A 157 -10.08 -13.17 -3.29
C GLU A 157 -10.77 -11.84 -2.96
N VAL A 158 -11.84 -11.44 -3.67
CA VAL A 158 -12.58 -10.22 -3.26
C VAL A 158 -13.28 -10.40 -1.92
N LYS A 159 -13.72 -11.62 -1.58
CA LYS A 159 -14.23 -11.92 -0.24
C LYS A 159 -13.12 -11.78 0.82
N ARG A 160 -11.90 -12.27 0.55
CA ARG A 160 -10.73 -12.09 1.42
C ARG A 160 -10.38 -10.62 1.60
N ALA A 161 -10.38 -9.84 0.52
CA ALA A 161 -10.17 -8.39 0.58
C ALA A 161 -11.22 -7.68 1.45
N GLY A 162 -12.48 -8.10 1.37
CA GLY A 162 -13.55 -7.58 2.26
C GLY A 162 -13.37 -7.97 3.73
N ILE A 163 -12.84 -9.17 4.00
CA ILE A 163 -12.49 -9.62 5.36
C ILE A 163 -11.34 -8.77 5.91
N GLU A 164 -10.29 -8.55 5.13
CA GLU A 164 -9.13 -7.73 5.53
C GLU A 164 -9.54 -6.32 5.92
N GLN A 165 -10.42 -5.67 5.13
CA GLN A 165 -10.95 -4.35 5.46
C GLN A 165 -11.72 -4.34 6.79
N ARG A 166 -12.46 -5.40 7.11
CA ARG A 166 -13.21 -5.51 8.36
C ARG A 166 -12.30 -5.80 9.55
N VAL A 167 -11.28 -6.65 9.37
CA VAL A 167 -10.27 -6.91 10.40
C VAL A 167 -9.54 -5.62 10.75
N ALA A 168 -9.11 -4.86 9.75
CA ALA A 168 -8.48 -3.55 9.95
C ALA A 168 -9.40 -2.54 10.63
N LEU A 169 -10.70 -2.54 10.29
CA LEU A 169 -11.69 -1.69 10.96
C LEU A 169 -11.80 -1.99 12.46
N ASN A 170 -11.96 -3.26 12.81
CA ASN A 170 -12.09 -3.68 14.20
C ASN A 170 -10.80 -3.38 14.99
N ALA A 171 -9.63 -3.67 14.41
CA ALA A 171 -8.36 -3.37 15.05
C ALA A 171 -8.16 -1.86 15.28
N HIS A 172 -8.61 -1.03 14.35
CA HIS A 172 -8.54 0.42 14.49
C HIS A 172 -9.45 0.95 15.62
N GLU A 173 -10.64 0.38 15.79
CA GLU A 173 -11.54 0.73 16.90
C GLU A 173 -10.92 0.38 18.27
N ASP A 174 -10.26 -0.79 18.36
CA ASP A 174 -9.53 -1.22 19.56
C ASP A 174 -8.32 -0.32 19.84
N GLU A 175 -7.52 -0.01 18.82
CA GLU A 175 -6.33 0.86 18.96
C GLU A 175 -6.67 2.28 19.39
N LEU A 176 -7.79 2.84 18.92
CA LEU A 176 -8.26 4.16 19.35
C LEU A 176 -8.59 4.18 20.84
N ALA A 177 -9.24 3.14 21.35
CA ALA A 177 -9.57 3.03 22.77
C ALA A 177 -8.31 2.99 23.65
N ASP A 178 -7.29 2.22 23.24
CA ASP A 178 -6.01 2.12 23.94
C ASP A 178 -5.15 3.39 23.84
N ALA A 179 -5.20 4.08 22.70
CA ALA A 179 -4.41 5.28 22.44
C ALA A 179 -4.87 6.48 23.29
N GLU A 180 -6.17 6.59 23.60
CA GLU A 180 -6.70 7.67 24.46
C GLU A 180 -6.17 7.63 25.89
N GLU A 181 -5.83 6.44 26.41
CA GLU A 181 -5.31 6.25 27.77
C GLU A 181 -3.81 6.58 27.87
N LYS A 182 -3.00 6.22 26.87
CA LYS A 182 -1.52 6.32 26.92
C LYS A 182 -0.93 7.56 26.23
N SER A 183 -1.68 8.24 25.35
CA SER A 183 -1.13 9.32 24.50
C SER A 183 -1.18 10.71 25.12
N ARG A 184 -2.04 10.99 26.12
CA ARG A 184 -2.17 12.35 26.69
C ARG A 184 -0.92 12.83 27.42
N GLU A 185 -0.23 11.96 28.16
CA GLU A 185 0.93 12.37 28.96
C GLU A 185 2.19 12.69 28.12
N ASN A 186 2.34 12.01 26.98
CA ASN A 186 3.53 12.14 26.12
C ASN A 186 3.33 13.12 24.96
N ALA A 187 2.09 13.34 24.49
CA ALA A 187 1.79 14.27 23.42
C ALA A 187 2.03 15.74 23.83
N ASP A 188 1.61 16.13 25.03
CA ASP A 188 1.77 17.50 25.54
C ASP A 188 3.26 17.92 25.67
N LYS A 189 4.14 16.96 26.00
CA LYS A 189 5.59 17.18 26.13
C LYS A 189 6.32 17.25 24.78
N ASN A 190 5.71 16.79 23.70
CA ASN A 190 6.36 16.61 22.39
C ASN A 190 5.63 17.36 21.27
N LYS A 191 5.30 18.65 21.47
CA LYS A 191 4.68 19.49 20.42
C LYS A 191 5.50 19.55 19.12
N SER A 192 6.82 19.48 19.21
CA SER A 192 7.71 19.36 18.04
C SER A 192 7.37 18.16 17.15
N PHE A 193 6.86 17.07 17.73
CA PHE A 193 6.40 15.91 17.00
C PHE A 193 5.10 16.20 16.26
N SER A 194 4.07 16.73 16.93
CA SER A 194 2.82 17.08 16.25
C SER A 194 3.04 18.09 15.10
N ASP A 195 3.88 19.09 15.32
CA ASP A 195 4.18 20.13 14.33
C ASP A 195 4.87 19.55 13.08
N ALA A 196 5.74 18.54 13.26
CA ALA A 196 6.44 17.88 12.15
C ALA A 196 5.48 17.13 11.20
N PHE A 197 4.31 16.70 11.70
CA PHE A 197 3.36 15.87 10.95
C PHE A 197 2.10 16.61 10.51
N ALA A 198 1.85 17.83 10.98
CA ALA A 198 0.66 18.62 10.67
C ALA A 198 0.43 18.82 9.15
N ALA A 199 1.51 18.89 8.36
CA ALA A 199 1.41 19.02 6.90
C ALA A 199 0.69 17.83 6.21
N MET A 200 0.66 16.66 6.86
CA MET A 200 0.00 15.47 6.33
C MET A 200 -1.53 15.51 6.47
N ASP A 201 -2.08 16.34 7.36
CA ASP A 201 -3.51 16.37 7.68
C ASP A 201 -4.37 16.67 6.45
N ALA A 202 -3.92 17.58 5.58
CA ALA A 202 -4.63 17.94 4.36
C ALA A 202 -4.77 16.76 3.38
N VAL A 203 -3.77 15.87 3.33
CA VAL A 203 -3.76 14.70 2.45
C VAL A 203 -4.49 13.53 3.11
N ALA A 204 -4.25 13.28 4.39
CA ALA A 204 -4.89 12.22 5.16
C ALA A 204 -6.40 12.44 5.30
N GLY A 205 -6.85 13.69 5.45
CA GLY A 205 -8.27 14.04 5.58
C GLY A 205 -9.12 13.78 4.34
N LYS A 206 -8.52 13.38 3.22
CA LYS A 206 -9.23 12.96 1.99
C LYS A 206 -9.80 11.55 2.10
N VAL A 207 -9.43 10.79 3.12
CA VAL A 207 -9.97 9.45 3.41
C VAL A 207 -10.37 9.37 4.88
N LYS A 208 -11.38 8.56 5.18
CA LYS A 208 -11.85 8.36 6.56
C LYS A 208 -10.82 7.59 7.40
N ASN A 209 -10.27 6.53 6.84
CA ASN A 209 -9.26 5.67 7.44
C ASN A 209 -8.35 5.11 6.34
N SER A 210 -7.31 4.39 6.76
CA SER A 210 -6.28 3.89 5.86
C SER A 210 -6.58 2.54 5.20
N PHE A 211 -7.78 1.95 5.35
CA PHE A 211 -8.03 0.57 4.88
C PHE A 211 -9.34 0.39 4.11
N GLN A 212 -10.37 1.22 4.34
CA GLN A 212 -11.62 1.14 3.58
C GLN A 212 -11.40 1.64 2.15
N ASN A 213 -11.61 0.74 1.19
CA ASN A 213 -11.29 0.96 -0.21
C ASN A 213 -12.52 0.75 -1.10
N ALA A 214 -13.14 1.84 -1.54
CA ALA A 214 -14.29 1.79 -2.47
C ALA A 214 -13.94 1.11 -3.81
N TYR A 215 -12.69 1.22 -4.27
CA TYR A 215 -12.26 0.54 -5.49
C TYR A 215 -12.36 -0.98 -5.35
N THR A 216 -11.96 -1.52 -4.20
CA THR A 216 -12.05 -2.97 -3.92
C THR A 216 -13.49 -3.45 -3.90
N PHE A 217 -14.38 -2.70 -3.25
CA PHE A 217 -15.82 -3.03 -3.27
C PHE A 217 -16.42 -2.93 -4.67
N TYR A 218 -16.01 -1.95 -5.46
CA TYR A 218 -16.50 -1.82 -6.82
C TYR A 218 -15.99 -2.94 -7.73
N VAL A 219 -14.71 -3.33 -7.63
CA VAL A 219 -14.16 -4.52 -8.31
C VAL A 219 -14.91 -5.79 -7.89
N SER A 220 -15.19 -5.94 -6.59
CA SER A 220 -16.01 -7.04 -6.06
C SER A 220 -17.41 -7.06 -6.68
N GLY A 221 -18.08 -5.91 -6.74
CA GLY A 221 -19.39 -5.77 -7.36
C GLY A 221 -19.41 -6.19 -8.82
N VAL A 222 -18.38 -5.79 -9.59
CA VAL A 222 -18.24 -6.18 -11.01
C VAL A 222 -18.07 -7.69 -11.14
N ILE A 223 -17.22 -8.32 -10.31
CA ILE A 223 -17.04 -9.78 -10.30
C ILE A 223 -18.34 -10.50 -9.93
N TYR A 224 -19.08 -10.01 -8.93
CA TYR A 224 -20.37 -10.59 -8.55
C TYR A 224 -21.43 -10.47 -9.66
N GLU A 225 -21.48 -9.34 -10.38
CA GLU A 225 -22.36 -9.23 -11.56
C GLU A 225 -21.96 -10.20 -12.67
N MET A 226 -20.67 -10.41 -12.91
CA MET A 226 -20.18 -11.39 -13.90
C MET A 226 -20.47 -12.84 -13.49
N LEU A 227 -20.74 -13.08 -12.21
CA LEU A 227 -21.17 -14.36 -11.66
C LEU A 227 -22.70 -14.50 -11.56
N ASP A 228 -23.45 -13.56 -12.12
CA ASP A 228 -24.92 -13.49 -12.02
C ASP A 228 -25.42 -13.45 -10.56
N LYS A 229 -24.71 -12.71 -9.71
CA LYS A 229 -25.04 -12.49 -8.28
C LYS A 229 -25.36 -11.03 -8.00
N PRO A 230 -26.48 -10.50 -8.50
CA PRO A 230 -26.81 -9.07 -8.39
C PRO A 230 -27.03 -8.61 -6.95
N ASN A 231 -27.51 -9.47 -6.05
CA ASN A 231 -27.66 -9.13 -4.63
C ASN A 231 -26.31 -8.87 -3.94
N ASP A 232 -25.32 -9.74 -4.16
CA ASP A 232 -23.98 -9.57 -3.61
C ASP A 232 -23.30 -8.33 -4.21
N ALA A 233 -23.44 -8.15 -5.52
CA ALA A 233 -22.93 -6.95 -6.20
C ALA A 233 -23.53 -5.66 -5.65
N TYR A 234 -24.83 -5.65 -5.39
CA TYR A 234 -25.53 -4.51 -4.84
C TYR A 234 -25.02 -4.10 -3.45
N ILE A 235 -24.75 -5.09 -2.59
CA ILE A 235 -24.19 -4.86 -1.25
C ILE A 235 -22.82 -4.16 -1.36
N ASP A 236 -21.95 -4.63 -2.25
CA ASP A 236 -20.62 -4.06 -2.38
C ASP A 236 -20.63 -2.69 -3.07
N TYR A 237 -21.48 -2.46 -4.07
CA TYR A 237 -21.66 -1.11 -4.63
C TYR A 237 -22.20 -0.11 -3.59
N LYS A 238 -23.07 -0.53 -2.67
CA LYS A 238 -23.51 0.35 -1.56
C LYS A 238 -22.35 0.74 -0.64
N LYS A 239 -21.46 -0.19 -0.31
CA LYS A 239 -20.25 0.10 0.49
C LYS A 239 -19.31 1.04 -0.26
N ALA A 240 -19.11 0.81 -1.56
CA ALA A 240 -18.33 1.73 -2.40
C ALA A 240 -18.95 3.14 -2.41
N LEU A 241 -20.29 3.23 -2.50
CA LEU A 241 -21.01 4.51 -2.49
C LEU A 241 -20.94 5.21 -1.13
N GLU A 242 -20.91 4.47 -0.03
CA GLU A 242 -20.74 5.04 1.31
C GLU A 242 -19.38 5.72 1.47
N ILE A 243 -18.33 5.12 0.90
CA ILE A 243 -16.96 5.63 0.98
C ILE A 243 -16.71 6.74 -0.07
N PHE A 244 -17.26 6.60 -1.27
CA PHE A 244 -17.11 7.56 -2.39
C PHE A 244 -18.48 8.00 -2.95
N PRO A 245 -19.23 8.83 -2.19
CA PRO A 245 -20.62 9.17 -2.52
C PRO A 245 -20.76 9.99 -3.80
N ASP A 246 -19.73 10.74 -4.20
CA ASP A 246 -19.78 11.63 -5.37
C ASP A 246 -19.43 10.92 -6.69
N ASN A 247 -19.07 9.63 -6.65
CA ASN A 247 -18.75 8.88 -7.86
C ASN A 247 -20.03 8.54 -8.65
N VAL A 248 -20.21 9.20 -9.80
CA VAL A 248 -21.38 9.07 -10.67
C VAL A 248 -21.64 7.65 -11.16
N TYR A 249 -20.59 6.84 -11.37
CA TYR A 249 -20.74 5.47 -11.86
C TYR A 249 -21.24 4.54 -10.76
N VAL A 250 -20.74 4.69 -9.54
CA VAL A 250 -21.24 3.93 -8.38
C VAL A 250 -22.69 4.30 -8.07
N GLN A 251 -23.04 5.60 -8.13
CA GLN A 251 -24.42 6.06 -7.96
C GLN A 251 -25.37 5.38 -8.97
N LYS A 252 -24.97 5.34 -10.26
CA LYS A 252 -25.74 4.68 -11.31
C LYS A 252 -25.89 3.18 -11.07
N ASP A 253 -24.85 2.50 -10.64
CA ASP A 253 -24.88 1.05 -10.41
C ASP A 253 -25.73 0.65 -9.20
N VAL A 254 -25.67 1.41 -8.11
CA VAL A 254 -26.58 1.23 -6.97
C VAL A 254 -28.03 1.43 -7.40
N LEU A 255 -28.34 2.49 -8.16
CA LEU A 255 -29.71 2.72 -8.64
C LEU A 255 -30.19 1.66 -9.63
N ARG A 256 -29.32 1.22 -10.54
CA ARG A 256 -29.61 0.18 -11.53
C ARG A 256 -29.95 -1.14 -10.85
N LEU A 257 -29.12 -1.59 -9.91
CA LEU A 257 -29.36 -2.84 -9.19
C LEU A 257 -30.52 -2.73 -8.20
N ALA A 258 -30.72 -1.60 -7.52
CA ALA A 258 -31.89 -1.39 -6.67
C ALA A 258 -33.20 -1.54 -7.48
N LYS A 259 -33.23 -0.99 -8.70
CA LYS A 259 -34.36 -1.14 -9.62
C LYS A 259 -34.53 -2.58 -10.08
N GLN A 260 -33.45 -3.24 -10.51
CA GLN A 260 -33.47 -4.63 -10.98
C GLN A 260 -33.93 -5.61 -9.88
N LEU A 261 -33.50 -5.40 -8.64
CA LEU A 261 -33.79 -6.26 -7.49
C LEU A 261 -35.14 -5.94 -6.82
N GLY A 262 -35.87 -4.92 -7.30
CA GLY A 262 -37.15 -4.52 -6.72
C GLY A 262 -37.03 -3.82 -5.35
N MET A 263 -35.86 -3.28 -5.00
CA MET A 263 -35.62 -2.56 -3.76
C MET A 263 -36.17 -1.13 -3.81
N ARG A 264 -37.50 -1.00 -3.83
CA ARG A 264 -38.20 0.27 -4.07
C ARG A 264 -37.80 1.37 -3.09
N GLN A 265 -37.71 1.06 -1.80
CA GLN A 265 -37.34 2.03 -0.76
C GLN A 265 -35.91 2.58 -0.98
N ASP A 266 -34.94 1.69 -1.22
CA ASP A 266 -33.56 2.08 -1.52
C ASP A 266 -33.49 2.87 -2.83
N TYR A 267 -34.22 2.44 -3.87
CA TYR A 267 -34.27 3.15 -5.14
C TYR A 267 -34.77 4.59 -4.97
N ASP A 268 -35.89 4.79 -4.29
CA ASP A 268 -36.48 6.11 -4.06
C ASP A 268 -35.54 7.00 -3.22
N LEU A 269 -34.94 6.42 -2.17
CA LEU A 269 -33.96 7.09 -1.32
C LEU A 269 -32.75 7.58 -2.13
N TYR A 270 -32.12 6.69 -2.89
CA TYR A 270 -30.94 7.01 -3.66
C TYR A 270 -31.25 7.91 -4.85
N LYS A 271 -32.42 7.77 -5.50
CA LYS A 271 -32.80 8.60 -6.65
C LYS A 271 -33.07 10.04 -6.24
N LYS A 272 -33.65 10.23 -5.05
CA LYS A 272 -33.81 11.55 -4.44
C LYS A 272 -32.47 12.19 -4.09
N ARG A 273 -31.52 11.41 -3.59
CA ARG A 273 -30.18 11.89 -3.19
C ARG A 273 -29.26 12.16 -4.38
N TYR A 274 -29.34 11.33 -5.42
CA TYR A 274 -28.46 11.34 -6.58
C TYR A 274 -29.30 11.41 -7.87
N PRO A 275 -29.46 12.60 -8.48
CA PRO A 275 -30.30 12.80 -9.65
C PRO A 275 -29.62 12.32 -10.95
N VAL A 276 -28.97 11.16 -10.93
CA VAL A 276 -28.32 10.54 -12.10
C VAL A 276 -29.33 9.76 -12.94
N GLU A 277 -29.12 9.75 -14.25
CA GLU A 277 -29.90 8.93 -15.16
C GLU A 277 -29.42 7.47 -15.12
N VAL A 278 -30.36 6.55 -14.97
CA VAL A 278 -30.09 5.10 -14.97
C VAL A 278 -30.23 4.60 -16.40
N VAL A 279 -29.10 4.30 -17.02
CA VAL A 279 -29.05 3.70 -18.35
C VAL A 279 -28.81 2.21 -18.20
N THR A 280 -29.66 1.41 -18.82
CA THR A 280 -29.46 -0.04 -18.97
C THR A 280 -29.02 -0.33 -20.40
N PRO A 281 -28.10 -1.28 -20.63
CA PRO A 281 -27.70 -1.66 -21.98
C PRO A 281 -28.91 -2.04 -22.84
N GLY A 282 -28.91 -1.61 -24.10
CA GLY A 282 -29.87 -2.06 -25.11
C GLY A 282 -29.70 -3.53 -25.47
N VAL A 283 -30.65 -4.09 -26.23
CA VAL A 283 -30.67 -5.51 -26.62
C VAL A 283 -29.41 -5.95 -27.37
N ASN A 284 -28.85 -5.06 -28.20
CA ASN A 284 -27.63 -5.32 -28.99
C ASN A 284 -26.40 -4.61 -28.39
N GLU A 285 -26.40 -4.32 -27.09
CA GLU A 285 -25.31 -3.64 -26.42
C GLU A 285 -24.69 -4.52 -25.32
N GLY A 286 -23.39 -4.36 -25.13
CA GLY A 286 -22.66 -4.88 -23.99
C GLY A 286 -22.11 -3.74 -23.13
N GLU A 287 -21.63 -4.09 -21.94
CA GLU A 287 -21.05 -3.11 -21.02
C GLU A 287 -19.53 -3.13 -21.09
N VAL A 288 -18.91 -1.96 -21.16
CA VAL A 288 -17.48 -1.79 -20.92
C VAL A 288 -17.29 -1.19 -19.53
N VAL A 289 -16.58 -1.93 -18.68
CA VAL A 289 -16.18 -1.48 -17.33
C VAL A 289 -14.67 -1.26 -17.34
N LEU A 290 -14.26 0.00 -17.25
CA LEU A 290 -12.85 0.40 -17.28
C LEU A 290 -12.38 0.74 -15.88
N PHE A 291 -11.32 0.05 -15.45
CA PHE A 291 -10.52 0.38 -14.27
C PHE A 291 -9.28 1.14 -14.72
N PHE A 292 -9.13 2.36 -14.23
CA PHE A 292 -7.97 3.19 -14.48
C PHE A 292 -7.16 3.40 -13.22
N GLU A 293 -5.89 3.00 -13.24
CA GLU A 293 -4.94 3.17 -12.14
C GLU A 293 -3.84 4.14 -12.59
N HIS A 294 -3.58 5.16 -11.80
CA HIS A 294 -2.72 6.26 -12.21
C HIS A 294 -1.54 6.46 -11.26
N GLY A 295 -0.34 6.60 -11.84
CA GLY A 295 0.87 6.97 -11.13
C GLY A 295 1.42 5.84 -10.24
N TYR A 296 2.21 6.24 -9.25
CA TYR A 296 2.76 5.37 -8.23
C TYR A 296 2.44 5.90 -6.84
N ALA A 297 2.33 5.01 -5.86
CA ALA A 297 2.19 5.38 -4.46
C ALA A 297 3.36 6.30 -4.02
N PRO A 298 3.09 7.25 -3.11
CA PRO A 298 4.09 8.21 -2.67
C PRO A 298 5.22 7.52 -1.90
N ILE A 299 6.39 8.16 -1.87
CA ILE A 299 7.55 7.67 -1.13
C ILE A 299 7.57 8.27 0.28
N LYS A 300 7.97 7.47 1.27
CA LYS A 300 8.34 7.99 2.59
C LYS A 300 9.71 8.65 2.51
N THR A 301 9.83 9.82 3.12
CA THR A 301 11.09 10.51 3.41
C THR A 301 11.36 10.46 4.90
N GLU A 302 12.49 11.00 5.35
CA GLU A 302 12.84 11.07 6.77
C GLU A 302 12.81 12.52 7.25
N VAL A 303 12.29 12.73 8.45
CA VAL A 303 12.40 13.98 9.21
C VAL A 303 13.01 13.69 10.56
N SER A 304 13.98 14.51 10.99
CA SER A 304 14.55 14.43 12.33
C SER A 304 13.75 15.31 13.29
N VAL A 305 13.11 14.70 14.28
CA VAL A 305 12.27 15.39 15.28
C VAL A 305 12.98 15.36 16.64
N PRO A 306 13.07 16.48 17.36
CA PRO A 306 13.53 16.47 18.74
C PRO A 306 12.44 15.88 19.64
N ILE A 307 12.75 14.74 20.28
CA ILE A 307 11.91 14.06 21.26
C ILE A 307 12.47 14.33 22.65
N PHE A 308 11.59 14.69 23.59
CA PHE A 308 11.95 15.02 24.96
C PHE A 308 11.67 13.85 25.90
N VAL A 309 12.73 13.37 26.56
CA VAL A 309 12.68 12.36 27.62
C VAL A 309 13.46 12.91 28.82
N ASP A 310 12.84 12.97 30.00
CA ASP A 310 13.43 13.54 31.24
C ASP A 310 14.08 14.92 31.04
N ASN A 311 13.37 15.84 30.34
CA ASN A 311 13.84 17.18 29.99
C ASN A 311 15.12 17.24 29.11
N LYS A 312 15.50 16.13 28.48
CA LYS A 312 16.59 16.08 27.50
C LYS A 312 16.03 15.83 26.11
N ALA A 313 16.41 16.68 25.17
CA ALA A 313 16.06 16.52 23.77
C ALA A 313 17.02 15.54 23.09
N GLN A 314 16.47 14.55 22.38
CA GLN A 314 17.21 13.68 21.48
C GLN A 314 16.57 13.72 20.10
N LYS A 315 17.39 13.89 19.05
CA LYS A 315 16.88 13.87 17.68
C LYS A 315 16.62 12.43 17.29
N VAL A 316 15.40 12.16 16.86
CA VAL A 316 14.97 10.84 16.38
C VAL A 316 14.46 10.99 14.95
N ALA A 317 14.86 10.05 14.10
CA ALA A 317 14.40 9.97 12.72
C ALA A 317 13.01 9.33 12.65
N PHE A 318 12.06 10.01 12.00
CA PHE A 318 10.73 9.47 11.72
C PHE A 318 10.43 9.48 10.22
N PRO A 319 9.69 8.49 9.70
CA PRO A 319 9.20 8.53 8.33
C PRO A 319 8.11 9.59 8.18
N ILE A 320 8.08 10.28 7.04
CA ILE A 320 7.06 11.27 6.67
C ILE A 320 6.75 11.24 5.17
N TYR A 321 5.49 11.49 4.82
CA TYR A 321 5.10 11.83 3.45
C TYR A 321 5.19 13.35 3.25
N ALA A 322 6.33 13.82 2.75
CA ALA A 322 6.57 15.23 2.44
C ALA A 322 5.90 15.61 1.11
N MET A 323 4.57 15.74 1.12
CA MET A 323 3.76 16.05 -0.05
C MET A 323 2.56 16.92 0.28
N THR A 324 2.05 17.61 -0.74
CA THR A 324 0.76 18.29 -0.69
C THR A 324 -0.26 17.52 -1.50
N TRP A 325 -1.55 17.78 -1.25
CA TRP A 325 -2.62 17.19 -2.05
C TRP A 325 -2.51 17.59 -3.52
N ILE A 326 -2.61 16.59 -4.41
CA ILE A 326 -2.67 16.78 -5.86
C ILE A 326 -3.92 16.06 -6.36
N GLU A 327 -4.80 16.80 -7.03
CA GLU A 327 -5.99 16.22 -7.66
C GLU A 327 -5.59 15.25 -8.79
N PRO A 328 -6.14 14.03 -8.83
CA PRO A 328 -5.88 13.09 -9.91
C PRO A 328 -6.31 13.60 -11.29
N THR A 329 -5.49 13.29 -12.30
CA THR A 329 -5.87 13.49 -13.70
C THR A 329 -6.77 12.36 -14.17
N THR A 330 -7.87 12.68 -14.84
CA THR A 330 -8.80 11.70 -15.41
C THR A 330 -8.26 11.09 -16.70
N LEU A 331 -8.75 9.89 -17.05
CA LEU A 331 -8.53 9.27 -18.34
C LEU A 331 -9.73 9.55 -19.24
N ARG A 332 -9.51 10.29 -20.33
CA ARG A 332 -10.50 10.44 -21.40
C ARG A 332 -10.50 9.20 -22.27
N VAL A 333 -11.70 8.68 -22.52
CA VAL A 333 -11.94 7.50 -23.36
C VAL A 333 -12.80 7.92 -24.56
N SER A 334 -12.44 7.42 -25.74
CA SER A 334 -13.19 7.66 -26.98
C SER A 334 -13.05 6.48 -27.93
N VAL A 335 -14.01 6.28 -28.82
CA VAL A 335 -13.88 5.31 -29.91
C VAL A 335 -13.15 5.96 -31.08
N ALA A 336 -12.21 5.26 -31.71
CA ALA A 336 -11.48 5.77 -32.87
C ALA A 336 -12.44 6.19 -33.99
N GLY A 337 -12.35 7.45 -34.44
CA GLY A 337 -13.25 8.02 -35.45
C GLY A 337 -14.70 8.25 -34.96
N GLY A 338 -14.97 8.04 -33.67
CA GLY A 338 -16.29 8.17 -33.05
C GLY A 338 -16.35 9.22 -31.95
N ALA A 339 -17.46 9.22 -31.20
CA ALA A 339 -17.72 10.13 -30.10
C ALA A 339 -16.89 9.80 -28.84
N SER A 340 -16.73 10.81 -27.97
CA SER A 340 -16.16 10.59 -26.63
C SER A 340 -17.09 9.71 -25.80
N MET A 341 -16.50 8.77 -25.06
CA MET A 341 -17.20 7.89 -24.11
C MET A 341 -17.24 8.47 -22.69
N GLY A 342 -16.69 9.68 -22.50
CA GLY A 342 -16.53 10.32 -21.20
C GLY A 342 -15.12 10.21 -20.63
N GLU A 343 -15.02 10.52 -19.35
CA GLU A 343 -13.77 10.49 -18.58
C GLU A 343 -13.95 9.66 -17.31
N THR A 344 -12.88 9.02 -16.84
CA THR A 344 -12.92 8.25 -15.60
C THR A 344 -13.16 9.13 -14.38
N SER A 345 -13.80 8.58 -13.35
CA SER A 345 -14.04 9.24 -12.06
C SER A 345 -13.27 8.55 -10.95
N PRO A 346 -12.53 9.27 -10.08
CA PRO A 346 -11.86 8.69 -8.92
C PRO A 346 -12.78 7.89 -8.01
N ILE A 347 -12.26 6.78 -7.49
CA ILE A 347 -12.93 5.91 -6.53
C ILE A 347 -12.01 5.48 -5.37
N VAL A 348 -10.72 5.82 -5.42
CA VAL A 348 -9.81 5.69 -4.27
C VAL A 348 -8.63 6.63 -4.45
N TYR A 349 -8.17 7.21 -3.34
CA TYR A 349 -6.94 8.00 -3.26
C TYR A 349 -5.88 7.22 -2.46
N VAL A 350 -5.09 6.38 -3.12
CA VAL A 350 -4.08 5.53 -2.46
C VAL A 350 -3.01 6.40 -1.78
N GLN A 351 -2.66 7.55 -2.36
CA GLN A 351 -1.81 8.55 -1.71
C GLN A 351 -2.31 8.92 -0.30
N SER A 352 -3.62 9.16 -0.17
CA SER A 352 -4.23 9.54 1.09
C SER A 352 -4.35 8.37 2.05
N MET A 353 -4.62 7.15 1.55
CA MET A 353 -4.59 5.94 2.38
C MET A 353 -3.18 5.70 2.96
N ALA A 354 -2.13 5.88 2.16
CA ALA A 354 -0.75 5.74 2.62
C ALA A 354 -0.38 6.78 3.68
N VAL A 355 -0.74 8.06 3.46
CA VAL A 355 -0.50 9.12 4.44
C VAL A 355 -1.31 8.89 5.72
N LYS A 356 -2.57 8.48 5.59
CA LYS A 356 -3.44 8.16 6.73
C LYS A 356 -2.92 6.97 7.53
N ALA A 357 -2.42 5.92 6.87
CA ALA A 357 -1.81 4.75 7.53
C ALA A 357 -0.62 5.14 8.41
N LEU A 358 0.25 6.01 7.89
CA LEU A 358 1.36 6.53 8.68
C LEU A 358 0.86 7.37 9.86
N GLN A 359 -0.12 8.26 9.62
CA GLN A 359 -0.69 9.12 10.66
C GLN A 359 -1.30 8.32 11.82
N GLU A 360 -2.06 7.27 11.50
CA GLU A 360 -2.68 6.37 12.49
C GLU A 360 -1.61 5.68 13.36
N LYS A 361 -0.43 5.38 12.81
CA LYS A 361 0.70 4.74 13.52
C LYS A 361 1.58 5.68 14.32
N LEU A 362 1.49 7.00 14.11
CA LEU A 362 2.39 7.97 14.75
C LEU A 362 2.38 7.90 16.29
N PRO A 363 1.23 7.78 16.99
CA PRO A 363 1.22 7.73 18.45
C PRO A 363 1.97 6.52 19.01
N ALA A 364 1.70 5.33 18.47
CA ALA A 364 2.39 4.10 18.86
C ALA A 364 3.89 4.16 18.51
N MET A 365 4.23 4.76 17.36
CA MET A 365 5.62 4.96 16.96
C MET A 365 6.35 5.89 17.93
N LEU A 366 5.75 7.01 18.33
CA LEU A 366 6.32 7.93 19.33
C LEU A 366 6.56 7.21 20.67
N ALA A 367 5.55 6.49 21.18
CA ALA A 367 5.66 5.74 22.43
C ALA A 367 6.83 4.74 22.38
N ARG A 368 6.96 4.00 21.27
CA ARG A 368 8.08 3.07 21.05
C ARG A 368 9.44 3.78 21.02
N GLN A 369 9.54 4.94 20.37
CA GLN A 369 10.80 5.70 20.36
C GLN A 369 11.17 6.18 21.76
N ILE A 370 10.22 6.69 22.55
CA ILE A 370 10.48 7.10 23.94
C ILE A 370 11.04 5.92 24.75
N LEU A 371 10.41 4.73 24.65
CA LEU A 371 10.89 3.51 25.31
C LEU A 371 12.29 3.10 24.83
N ARG A 372 12.57 3.17 23.52
CA ARG A 372 13.90 2.91 22.94
C ARG A 372 14.96 3.87 23.48
N LEU A 373 14.65 5.16 23.56
CA LEU A 373 15.57 6.16 24.10
C LEU A 373 15.91 5.88 25.57
N VAL A 374 14.91 5.56 26.40
CA VAL A 374 15.12 5.17 27.80
C VAL A 374 16.01 3.93 27.90
N ALA A 375 15.71 2.88 27.14
CA ALA A 375 16.51 1.64 27.13
C ALA A 375 17.96 1.88 26.69
N LYS A 376 18.18 2.65 25.62
CA LYS A 376 19.52 3.01 25.12
C LYS A 376 20.32 3.82 26.15
N GLN A 377 19.66 4.71 26.91
CA GLN A 377 20.32 5.44 28.00
C GLN A 377 20.76 4.53 29.15
N GLU A 378 19.93 3.58 29.56
CA GLU A 378 20.29 2.60 30.59
C GLU A 378 21.43 1.67 30.16
N MET A 379 21.43 1.25 28.89
CA MET A 379 22.54 0.49 28.33
C MET A 379 23.85 1.28 28.31
N ALA A 380 23.83 2.54 27.86
CA ALA A 380 25.02 3.38 27.87
C ALA A 380 25.56 3.61 29.29
N LYS A 381 24.68 3.81 30.29
CA LYS A 381 25.06 3.89 31.71
C LYS A 381 25.73 2.60 32.19
N THR A 382 25.16 1.44 31.82
CA THR A 382 25.69 0.13 32.21
C THR A 382 27.04 -0.15 31.56
N ALA A 383 27.21 0.17 30.28
CA ALA A 383 28.50 0.10 29.58
C ALA A 383 29.55 1.01 30.23
N GLY A 384 29.16 2.21 30.67
CA GLY A 384 30.02 3.10 31.45
C GLY A 384 30.46 2.53 32.79
N LYS A 385 29.54 1.89 33.53
CA LYS A 385 29.85 1.21 34.81
C LYS A 385 30.80 0.03 34.62
N ALA A 386 30.66 -0.73 33.53
CA ALA A 386 31.45 -1.94 33.27
C ALA A 386 32.81 -1.67 32.60
N GLY A 387 32.90 -0.66 31.72
CA GLY A 387 34.06 -0.42 30.85
C GLY A 387 34.62 1.00 30.88
N GLY A 388 34.11 1.87 31.77
CA GLY A 388 34.56 3.26 31.92
C GLY A 388 34.04 4.23 30.84
N PRO A 389 34.47 5.51 30.88
CA PRO A 389 33.92 6.57 30.03
C PRO A 389 34.08 6.34 28.51
N LEU A 390 35.13 5.64 28.08
CA LEU A 390 35.33 5.29 26.66
C LEU A 390 34.30 4.26 26.16
N ALA A 391 33.92 3.29 27.00
CA ALA A 391 32.86 2.34 26.67
C ALA A 391 31.49 3.03 26.58
N GLN A 392 31.22 3.99 27.47
CA GLN A 392 30.02 4.81 27.41
C GLN A 392 29.98 5.69 26.15
N LEU A 393 31.09 6.32 25.77
CA LEU A 393 31.19 7.10 24.54
C LEU A 393 30.97 6.23 23.30
N GLY A 394 31.56 5.04 23.25
CA GLY A 394 31.35 4.08 22.17
C GLY A 394 29.88 3.67 22.03
N ALA A 395 29.18 3.40 23.13
CA ALA A 395 27.76 3.10 23.13
C ALA A 395 26.91 4.28 22.63
N ASN A 396 27.23 5.51 23.02
CA ASN A 396 26.53 6.70 22.55
C ASN A 396 26.72 6.94 21.03
N ILE A 397 27.92 6.70 20.50
CA ILE A 397 28.19 6.81 19.06
C ILE A 397 27.41 5.73 18.29
N PHE A 398 27.38 4.50 18.80
CA PHE A 398 26.58 3.43 18.22
C PHE A 398 25.07 3.76 18.21
N ASN A 399 24.57 4.43 19.25
CA ASN A 399 23.17 4.86 19.33
C ASN A 399 22.78 5.85 18.21
N ILE A 400 23.69 6.77 17.83
CA ILE A 400 23.46 7.72 16.73
C ILE A 400 23.49 7.02 15.37
N LEU A 401 24.42 6.09 15.15
CA LEU A 401 24.60 5.42 13.86
C LEU A 401 23.55 4.34 13.56
N SER A 402 22.85 3.85 14.59
CA SER A 402 21.89 2.75 14.47
C SER A 402 20.47 3.18 14.10
N GLU A 403 20.17 4.49 14.01
CA GLU A 403 18.80 4.97 13.78
C GLU A 403 18.61 5.51 12.37
N ASN A 404 17.64 4.95 11.65
CA ASN A 404 17.12 5.45 10.38
C ASN A 404 15.61 5.20 10.37
N ALA A 405 14.84 6.09 9.77
CA ALA A 405 13.41 5.90 9.62
C ALA A 405 13.09 4.70 8.70
N ASP A 406 12.07 3.92 9.07
CA ASP A 406 11.52 2.89 8.18
C ASP A 406 10.74 3.56 7.05
N ARG A 407 11.34 3.56 5.86
CA ARG A 407 10.78 4.13 4.63
C ARG A 407 10.20 3.08 3.68
N ARG A 408 9.98 1.84 4.17
CA ARG A 408 9.35 0.77 3.40
C ARG A 408 7.85 1.04 3.22
N ASN A 409 7.38 0.89 2.00
CA ASN A 409 5.97 0.83 1.60
C ASN A 409 5.86 0.24 0.19
N TRP A 410 4.70 -0.27 -0.21
CA TRP A 410 4.52 -0.81 -1.57
C TRP A 410 4.43 0.33 -2.60
N LEU A 411 5.48 0.47 -3.41
CA LEU A 411 5.73 1.61 -4.29
C LEU A 411 5.24 1.43 -5.73
N THR A 412 4.92 0.20 -6.19
CA THR A 412 4.23 -0.03 -7.49
C THR A 412 2.70 -0.02 -7.41
N LEU A 413 2.13 0.19 -6.22
CA LEU A 413 0.72 0.60 -6.11
C LEU A 413 0.49 1.90 -6.88
N PRO A 414 -0.73 2.16 -7.39
CA PRO A 414 -1.04 3.43 -8.01
C PRO A 414 -1.15 4.54 -6.98
N ASN A 415 -1.08 5.79 -7.44
CA ASN A 415 -1.37 6.98 -6.62
C ASN A 415 -2.87 7.13 -6.34
N ASP A 416 -3.69 6.79 -7.33
CA ASP A 416 -5.15 6.80 -7.29
C ASP A 416 -5.71 5.75 -8.27
N ALA A 417 -6.97 5.37 -8.07
CA ALA A 417 -7.71 4.59 -9.05
C ALA A 417 -9.08 5.18 -9.31
N GLN A 418 -9.57 4.93 -10.52
CA GLN A 418 -10.73 5.57 -11.11
C GLN A 418 -11.50 4.54 -11.94
N ILE A 419 -12.78 4.82 -12.16
CA ILE A 419 -13.65 3.93 -12.93
C ILE A 419 -14.38 4.70 -14.03
N LEU A 420 -14.73 3.98 -15.10
CA LEU A 420 -15.70 4.38 -16.10
C LEU A 420 -16.53 3.17 -16.47
N ARG A 421 -17.85 3.35 -16.61
CA ARG A 421 -18.77 2.31 -17.06
C ARG A 421 -19.72 2.86 -18.11
N VAL A 422 -19.79 2.18 -19.26
CA VAL A 422 -20.54 2.62 -20.44
C VAL A 422 -21.10 1.43 -21.21
N SER A 423 -22.19 1.65 -21.93
CA SER A 423 -22.75 0.67 -22.87
C SER A 423 -22.24 0.98 -24.28
N LEU A 424 -21.91 -0.06 -25.04
CA LEU A 424 -21.51 0.04 -26.44
C LEU A 424 -22.27 -0.98 -27.29
N PRO A 425 -22.52 -0.69 -28.58
CA PRO A 425 -23.03 -1.68 -29.52
C PRO A 425 -22.13 -2.91 -29.59
N GLU A 426 -22.72 -4.06 -29.92
CA GLU A 426 -21.97 -5.27 -30.26
C GLU A 426 -20.89 -5.01 -31.32
N GLY A 427 -19.72 -5.63 -31.14
CA GLY A 427 -18.63 -5.59 -32.11
C GLY A 427 -17.26 -5.33 -31.50
N GLU A 428 -16.28 -5.11 -32.36
CA GLU A 428 -14.94 -4.68 -31.95
C GLU A 428 -14.85 -3.16 -31.95
N HIS A 429 -14.36 -2.61 -30.84
CA HIS A 429 -14.18 -1.17 -30.65
C HIS A 429 -12.72 -0.85 -30.39
N HIS A 430 -12.18 0.10 -31.14
CA HIS A 430 -10.84 0.63 -30.90
C HIS A 430 -10.93 1.83 -29.96
N LEU A 431 -10.58 1.62 -28.69
CA LEU A 431 -10.61 2.66 -27.67
C LEU A 431 -9.33 3.48 -27.71
N ILE A 432 -9.47 4.80 -27.75
CA ILE A 432 -8.37 5.77 -27.58
C ILE A 432 -8.38 6.27 -26.15
N LEU A 433 -7.22 6.16 -25.49
CA LEU A 433 -7.00 6.43 -24.08
C LEU A 433 -6.05 7.61 -23.93
N ASN A 434 -6.43 8.65 -23.17
CA ASN A 434 -5.59 9.82 -22.97
C ASN A 434 -5.82 10.48 -21.59
N ASN A 435 -4.79 10.59 -20.77
CA ASN A 435 -4.84 11.32 -19.49
C ASN A 435 -4.02 12.63 -19.50
N GLY A 436 -3.63 13.12 -20.68
CA GLY A 436 -2.79 14.30 -20.89
C GLY A 436 -1.29 14.03 -20.81
N LYS A 437 -0.85 13.02 -20.04
CA LYS A 437 0.58 12.62 -19.93
C LYS A 437 0.93 11.40 -20.77
N ALA A 438 0.02 10.43 -20.82
CA ALA A 438 0.13 9.19 -21.54
C ALA A 438 -1.04 9.06 -22.52
N LYS A 439 -0.73 8.55 -23.71
CA LYS A 439 -1.71 8.25 -24.75
C LYS A 439 -1.48 6.83 -25.24
N GLY A 440 -2.58 6.11 -25.51
CA GLY A 440 -2.52 4.79 -26.11
C GLY A 440 -3.87 4.36 -26.62
N SER A 441 -3.97 3.09 -26.99
CA SER A 441 -5.20 2.51 -27.49
C SER A 441 -5.29 1.04 -27.13
N ILE A 442 -6.51 0.53 -27.04
CA ILE A 442 -6.80 -0.90 -26.87
C ILE A 442 -8.01 -1.28 -27.71
N THR A 443 -7.96 -2.44 -28.34
CA THR A 443 -9.13 -3.03 -29.01
C THR A 443 -9.89 -3.86 -27.99
N VAL A 444 -11.19 -3.64 -27.89
CA VAL A 444 -12.07 -4.39 -26.99
C VAL A 444 -13.21 -5.02 -27.78
N LYS A 445 -13.55 -6.27 -27.43
CA LYS A 445 -14.72 -6.95 -27.97
C LYS A 445 -15.90 -6.69 -27.04
N VAL A 446 -17.03 -6.25 -27.59
CA VAL A 446 -18.29 -6.04 -26.88
C VAL A 446 -19.28 -7.10 -27.33
N VAL A 447 -19.87 -7.81 -26.38
CA VAL A 447 -20.86 -8.86 -26.63
C VAL A 447 -22.16 -8.50 -25.91
N PRO A 448 -23.34 -8.64 -26.55
CA PRO A 448 -24.62 -8.32 -25.93
C PRO A 448 -24.83 -9.01 -24.59
N GLY A 449 -25.31 -8.25 -23.60
CA GLY A 449 -25.60 -8.76 -22.25
C GLY A 449 -24.37 -9.17 -21.42
N LYS A 450 -23.16 -9.04 -21.97
CA LYS A 450 -21.90 -9.38 -21.31
C LYS A 450 -21.15 -8.13 -20.85
N LYS A 451 -20.14 -8.36 -20.01
CA LYS A 451 -19.25 -7.32 -19.51
C LYS A 451 -17.85 -7.51 -20.07
N THR A 452 -17.33 -6.43 -20.65
CA THR A 452 -15.94 -6.31 -21.06
C THR A 452 -15.21 -5.46 -20.03
N VAL A 453 -14.37 -6.10 -19.23
CA VAL A 453 -13.55 -5.43 -18.22
C VAL A 453 -12.23 -5.02 -18.85
N VAL A 454 -11.89 -3.74 -18.73
CA VAL A 454 -10.66 -3.15 -19.26
C VAL A 454 -9.85 -2.62 -18.10
N ARG A 455 -8.59 -3.07 -17.98
CA ARG A 455 -7.63 -2.49 -17.04
C ARG A 455 -6.69 -1.57 -17.82
N VAL A 456 -6.58 -0.33 -17.36
CA VAL A 456 -5.62 0.66 -17.86
C VAL A 456 -4.79 1.13 -16.68
N VAL A 457 -3.47 0.96 -16.76
CA VAL A 457 -2.54 1.50 -15.76
C VAL A 457 -1.61 2.49 -16.43
N ALA A 458 -1.59 3.74 -15.94
CA ALA A 458 -0.64 4.75 -16.38
C ALA A 458 0.54 4.86 -15.41
N THR A 459 1.72 4.43 -15.84
CA THR A 459 2.98 4.72 -15.13
C THR A 459 3.69 5.86 -15.85
N GLU A 460 3.49 7.08 -15.37
CA GLU A 460 3.94 8.32 -16.03
C GLU A 460 3.43 8.46 -17.47
N LYS A 461 4.31 8.25 -18.47
CA LYS A 461 4.01 8.42 -19.90
C LYS A 461 3.61 7.11 -20.60
N THR A 462 3.58 6.01 -19.86
CA THR A 462 3.36 4.67 -20.41
C THR A 462 2.04 4.09 -19.94
N LEU A 463 1.23 3.58 -20.88
CA LEU A 463 0.03 2.80 -20.59
C LEU A 463 0.31 1.29 -20.65
N HIS A 464 -0.19 0.58 -19.64
CA HIS A 464 -0.27 -0.87 -19.55
C HIS A 464 -1.74 -1.25 -19.60
N THR A 465 -2.13 -2.05 -20.59
CA THR A 465 -3.54 -2.32 -20.86
C THR A 465 -3.81 -3.80 -20.97
N ASP A 466 -4.98 -4.21 -20.51
CA ASP A 466 -5.49 -5.57 -20.65
C ASP A 466 -7.02 -5.53 -20.72
N ALA A 467 -7.63 -6.53 -21.37
CA ALA A 467 -9.07 -6.63 -21.48
C ALA A 467 -9.52 -8.08 -21.41
N VAL A 468 -10.67 -8.32 -20.76
CA VAL A 468 -11.35 -9.61 -20.73
C VAL A 468 -12.84 -9.38 -20.93
N VAL A 469 -13.50 -10.27 -21.68
CA VAL A 469 -14.95 -10.28 -21.87
C VAL A 469 -15.50 -11.59 -21.35
N MET A 470 -16.54 -11.54 -20.53
CA MET A 470 -17.22 -12.75 -20.02
C MET A 470 -18.73 -12.63 -20.09
#